data_AF-A0A8G1ZYW6-F1
#
_entry.id   AF-A0A8G1ZYW6-F1
#
_cell.length_a   1.000
_cell.length_b   1.000
_cell.length_c   1.000
_cell.angle_alpha   90.00
_cell.angle_beta   90.00
_cell.angle_gamma   90.00
#
_symmetry.space_group_name_H-M   'P 1'
#
loop_
_entity.id
_entity.type
_entity.pdbx_description
1 polymer ?
#
loop_
_entity_poly.entity_id
_entity_poly.type
_entity_poly.pdbx_seq_one_letter_code
_entity_poly.pdbx_strand_id
1 'polypeptide(L)'
;MIFMSHNYKDKDFVEHISNKIADIYGRENVFYDSWSIQPGEGIIDKMNLGLQGAKFFFFFVTANSLASKMVSLEWQNALMRTTTSGVKFIPIKCDESPMPALLNQNVYLDLYSSGIDVIITQMKDIIDGSSTFKPKDKDFSNLSFDYKFEGKKLKIRITADYFSEVIADFVFALNDKYTESEIQWNVIDESSFISGAAPNSQLEDGRKCFIVRIALQHGIKPKIPVDVEFSLNSDERPELFAVMTKHSSSAYKSIPYKKKDDFSGFEFKF
;
A
#
# COMPACT_ATOMS: atom_id res chain seq x y z
N MET A 1 -17.51 14.52 -22.36
CA MET A 1 -16.41 13.86 -23.10
C MET A 1 -15.19 13.73 -22.20
N ILE A 2 -14.48 12.60 -22.30
CA ILE A 2 -13.27 12.26 -21.55
C ILE A 2 -12.10 12.36 -22.53
N PHE A 3 -11.12 13.21 -22.26
CA PHE A 3 -9.98 13.44 -23.15
C PHE A 3 -8.71 12.77 -22.60
N MET A 4 -8.03 11.97 -23.43
CA MET A 4 -6.81 11.22 -23.08
C MET A 4 -5.59 11.80 -23.81
N SER A 5 -4.89 12.74 -23.17
CA SER A 5 -3.73 13.45 -23.74
C SER A 5 -2.42 12.74 -23.38
N HIS A 6 -1.65 12.33 -24.39
CA HIS A 6 -0.40 11.59 -24.22
C HIS A 6 0.58 11.89 -25.36
N ASN A 7 1.84 11.48 -25.20
CA ASN A 7 2.81 11.49 -26.29
C ASN A 7 2.67 10.21 -27.14
N TYR A 8 2.89 10.30 -28.45
CA TYR A 8 2.81 9.13 -29.35
C TYR A 8 3.76 7.98 -28.98
N LYS A 9 4.87 8.25 -28.29
CA LYS A 9 5.79 7.20 -27.80
C LYS A 9 5.23 6.39 -26.64
N ASP A 10 4.23 6.93 -25.97
CA ASP A 10 3.57 6.35 -24.80
C ASP A 10 2.27 5.62 -25.21
N LYS A 11 2.04 5.46 -26.52
CA LYS A 11 0.80 4.96 -27.11
C LYS A 11 0.37 3.61 -26.53
N ASP A 12 1.28 2.65 -26.43
CA ASP A 12 0.94 1.27 -26.13
C ASP A 12 0.16 1.11 -24.80
N PHE A 13 0.64 1.73 -23.71
CA PHE A 13 -0.03 1.63 -22.43
C PHE A 13 -1.22 2.61 -22.31
N VAL A 14 -1.15 3.77 -22.95
CA VAL A 14 -2.27 4.73 -22.92
C VAL A 14 -3.45 4.21 -23.74
N GLU A 15 -3.20 3.51 -24.85
CA GLU A 15 -4.24 2.85 -25.65
C GLU A 15 -4.94 1.76 -24.84
N HIS A 16 -4.18 0.96 -24.08
CA HIS A 16 -4.75 -0.03 -23.18
C HIS A 16 -5.72 0.61 -22.16
N ILE A 17 -5.28 1.67 -21.47
CA ILE A 17 -6.10 2.39 -20.50
C ILE A 17 -7.31 3.04 -21.19
N SER A 18 -7.13 3.65 -22.36
CA SER A 18 -8.18 4.33 -23.10
C SER A 18 -9.26 3.37 -23.57
N ASN A 19 -8.90 2.17 -24.05
CA ASN A 19 -9.85 1.12 -24.40
C ASN A 19 -10.68 0.69 -23.18
N LYS A 20 -10.03 0.47 -22.01
CA LYS A 20 -10.76 0.10 -20.78
C LYS A 20 -11.75 1.16 -20.34
N ILE A 21 -11.40 2.43 -20.43
CA ILE A 21 -12.31 3.53 -20.12
C ILE A 21 -13.44 3.61 -21.17
N ALA A 22 -13.13 3.41 -22.45
CA ALA A 22 -14.13 3.38 -23.52
C ALA A 22 -15.13 2.21 -23.40
N ASP A 23 -14.67 1.03 -22.97
CA ASP A 23 -15.53 -0.13 -22.69
C ASP A 23 -16.57 0.18 -21.59
N ILE A 24 -16.22 1.04 -20.63
CA ILE A 24 -17.08 1.41 -19.50
C ILE A 24 -18.05 2.54 -19.88
N TYR A 25 -17.56 3.57 -20.57
CA TYR A 25 -18.29 4.83 -20.78
C TYR A 25 -18.78 5.04 -22.22
N GLY A 26 -18.50 4.13 -23.14
CA GLY A 26 -18.77 4.27 -24.56
C GLY A 26 -17.63 4.96 -25.31
N ARG A 27 -17.28 4.42 -26.48
CA ARG A 27 -16.15 4.91 -27.30
C ARG A 27 -16.37 6.33 -27.82
N GLU A 28 -17.61 6.72 -28.06
CA GLU A 28 -18.03 8.06 -28.46
C GLU A 28 -17.80 9.13 -27.37
N ASN A 29 -17.71 8.69 -26.10
CA ASN A 29 -17.48 9.59 -24.96
C ASN A 29 -15.99 9.74 -24.63
N VAL A 30 -15.11 8.94 -25.23
CA VAL A 30 -13.67 8.94 -25.00
C VAL A 30 -12.93 9.44 -26.23
N PHE A 31 -12.25 10.57 -26.09
CA PHE A 31 -11.39 11.12 -27.10
C PHE A 31 -9.94 10.68 -26.85
N TYR A 32 -9.44 9.81 -27.72
CA TYR A 32 -8.07 9.31 -27.71
C TYR A 32 -7.42 9.60 -29.08
N ASP A 33 -6.27 10.25 -29.06
CA ASP A 33 -5.63 10.87 -30.24
C ASP A 33 -5.48 9.92 -31.44
N SER A 34 -5.10 8.66 -31.20
CA SER A 34 -4.91 7.65 -32.26
C SER A 34 -6.21 7.10 -32.86
N TRP A 35 -7.39 7.39 -32.30
CA TRP A 35 -8.67 7.01 -32.90
C TRP A 35 -9.26 8.13 -33.77
N SER A 36 -8.83 9.36 -33.53
CA SER A 36 -9.53 10.55 -34.02
C SER A 36 -8.76 11.36 -35.06
N ILE A 37 -7.47 11.08 -35.31
CA ILE A 37 -6.66 11.84 -36.29
C ILE A 37 -6.36 10.97 -37.52
N GLN A 38 -6.85 11.41 -38.68
CA GLN A 38 -6.54 10.82 -39.98
C GLN A 38 -5.35 11.54 -40.64
N PRO A 39 -4.53 10.85 -41.46
CA PRO A 39 -3.50 11.50 -42.25
C PRO A 39 -4.07 12.65 -43.10
N GLY A 40 -3.53 13.85 -42.96
CA GLY A 40 -3.99 15.06 -43.67
C GLY A 40 -4.84 16.03 -42.83
N GLU A 41 -5.20 15.67 -41.59
CA GLU A 41 -5.92 16.57 -40.68
C GLU A 41 -4.96 17.39 -39.79
N GLY A 42 -5.30 18.66 -39.57
CA GLY A 42 -4.59 19.52 -38.64
C GLY A 42 -4.81 19.06 -37.20
N ILE A 43 -3.75 18.51 -36.58
CA ILE A 43 -3.75 18.01 -35.19
C ILE A 43 -4.32 19.07 -34.22
N ILE A 44 -3.95 20.34 -34.42
CA ILE A 44 -4.37 21.48 -33.58
C ILE A 44 -5.88 21.75 -33.66
N ASP A 45 -6.50 21.60 -34.83
CA ASP A 45 -7.92 21.91 -35.02
C ASP A 45 -8.82 20.83 -34.39
N LYS A 46 -8.44 19.55 -34.50
CA LYS A 46 -9.14 18.45 -33.82
C LYS A 46 -8.97 18.49 -32.31
N MET A 47 -7.82 18.92 -31.81
CA MET A 47 -7.60 19.14 -30.39
C MET A 47 -8.49 20.25 -29.83
N ASN A 48 -8.60 21.39 -30.52
CA ASN A 48 -9.49 22.48 -30.10
C ASN A 48 -10.97 22.03 -30.06
N LEU A 49 -11.41 21.20 -31.01
CA LEU A 49 -12.76 20.64 -31.03
C LEU A 49 -12.99 19.63 -29.89
N GLY A 50 -12.03 18.74 -29.64
CA GLY A 50 -12.08 17.80 -28.51
C GLY A 50 -12.06 18.48 -27.15
N LEU A 51 -11.38 19.62 -27.02
CA LEU A 51 -11.33 20.44 -25.81
C LEU A 51 -12.62 21.21 -25.54
N GLN A 52 -13.37 21.63 -26.57
CA GLN A 52 -14.61 22.41 -26.39
C GLN A 52 -15.75 21.63 -25.69
N GLY A 53 -15.75 20.29 -25.77
CA GLY A 53 -16.77 19.42 -25.13
C GLY A 53 -16.26 18.55 -23.98
N ALA A 54 -14.99 18.71 -23.59
CA ALA A 54 -14.37 17.89 -22.55
C ALA A 54 -14.90 18.25 -21.16
N LYS A 55 -15.27 17.24 -20.37
CA LYS A 55 -15.55 17.38 -18.93
C LYS A 55 -14.33 17.01 -18.09
N PHE A 56 -13.58 16.01 -18.56
CA PHE A 56 -12.38 15.49 -17.92
C PHE A 56 -11.25 15.50 -18.93
N PHE A 57 -10.09 16.00 -18.51
CA PHE A 57 -8.87 16.03 -19.30
C PHE A 57 -7.77 15.29 -18.53
N PHE A 58 -7.50 14.05 -18.93
CA PHE A 58 -6.43 13.25 -18.37
C PHE A 58 -5.15 13.47 -19.15
N PHE A 59 -4.11 13.94 -18.47
CA PHE A 59 -2.81 14.22 -19.08
C PHE A 59 -1.77 13.22 -18.58
N PHE A 60 -1.28 12.36 -19.47
CA PHE A 60 -0.27 11.35 -19.16
C PHE A 60 1.13 12.01 -19.18
N VAL A 61 1.70 12.17 -17.99
CA VAL A 61 2.98 12.84 -17.74
C VAL A 61 4.11 11.82 -17.80
N THR A 62 4.98 11.98 -18.80
CA THR A 62 6.20 11.21 -19.03
C THR A 62 7.33 12.14 -19.45
N ALA A 63 8.56 11.66 -19.49
CA ALA A 63 9.69 12.39 -20.05
C ALA A 63 9.43 12.78 -21.52
N ASN A 64 8.75 11.91 -22.26
CA ASN A 64 8.37 12.14 -23.65
C ASN A 64 7.33 13.27 -23.78
N SER A 65 6.30 13.29 -22.92
CA SER A 65 5.26 14.31 -22.96
C SER A 65 5.76 15.67 -22.47
N LEU A 66 6.68 15.69 -21.50
CA LEU A 66 7.31 16.93 -21.01
C LEU A 66 8.33 17.54 -21.98
N ALA A 67 9.09 16.71 -22.71
CA ALA A 67 10.07 17.18 -23.70
C ALA A 67 9.44 17.70 -25.00
N SER A 68 8.15 17.43 -25.24
CA SER A 68 7.45 17.85 -26.44
C SER A 68 7.00 19.32 -26.35
N LYS A 69 7.59 20.18 -27.19
CA LYS A 69 7.18 21.60 -27.35
C LYS A 69 5.70 21.77 -27.72
N MET A 70 5.12 20.78 -28.39
CA MET A 70 3.72 20.77 -28.81
C MET A 70 2.79 20.47 -27.63
N VAL A 71 3.13 19.45 -26.83
CA VAL A 71 2.41 19.10 -25.59
C VAL A 71 2.48 20.23 -24.56
N SER A 72 3.61 20.96 -24.48
CA SER A 72 3.73 22.11 -23.57
C SER A 72 2.76 23.26 -23.86
N LEU A 73 2.42 23.54 -25.13
CA LEU A 73 1.40 24.54 -25.48
C LEU A 73 -0.02 23.99 -25.25
N GLU A 74 -0.23 22.69 -25.45
CA GLU A 74 -1.52 22.01 -25.32
C GLU A 74 -2.02 21.93 -23.89
N TRP A 75 -1.19 21.44 -22.95
CA TRP A 75 -1.63 21.34 -21.56
C TRP A 75 -1.66 22.69 -20.87
N GLN A 76 -0.83 23.67 -21.27
CA GLN A 76 -0.91 25.03 -20.73
C GLN A 76 -2.21 25.73 -21.14
N ASN A 77 -2.64 25.58 -22.40
CA ASN A 77 -3.94 26.09 -22.85
C ASN A 77 -5.13 25.34 -22.21
N ALA A 78 -5.03 24.02 -22.05
CA ALA A 78 -6.05 23.22 -21.34
C ALA A 78 -6.13 23.61 -19.86
N LEU A 79 -4.98 23.84 -19.21
CA LEU A 79 -4.88 24.29 -17.83
C LEU A 79 -5.51 25.67 -17.64
N MET A 80 -5.27 26.63 -18.54
CA MET A 80 -5.95 27.94 -18.50
C MET A 80 -7.48 27.85 -18.70
N ARG A 81 -7.95 26.83 -19.44
CA ARG A 81 -9.40 26.58 -19.63
C ARG A 81 -10.08 25.95 -18.42
N THR A 82 -9.36 25.28 -17.53
CA THR A 82 -9.93 24.80 -16.24
C THR A 82 -10.53 25.96 -15.44
N THR A 83 -9.90 27.14 -15.52
CA THR A 83 -10.30 28.36 -14.82
C THR A 83 -11.52 29.05 -15.45
N THR A 84 -11.83 28.77 -16.72
CA THR A 84 -12.89 29.49 -17.48
C THR A 84 -14.07 28.62 -17.92
N SER A 85 -13.92 27.30 -17.98
CA SER A 85 -14.94 26.39 -18.57
C SER A 85 -15.30 25.17 -17.70
N GLY A 86 -14.74 25.04 -16.49
CA GLY A 86 -15.11 23.97 -15.55
C GLY A 86 -14.59 22.56 -15.90
N VAL A 87 -13.68 22.45 -16.88
CA VAL A 87 -13.00 21.20 -17.21
C VAL A 87 -12.12 20.78 -16.04
N LYS A 88 -12.23 19.53 -15.60
CA LYS A 88 -11.31 18.94 -14.61
C LYS A 88 -10.04 18.48 -15.33
N PHE A 89 -8.92 19.11 -15.05
CA PHE A 89 -7.60 18.69 -15.53
C PHE A 89 -6.96 17.76 -14.50
N ILE A 90 -6.64 16.54 -14.91
CA ILE A 90 -6.09 15.50 -14.04
C ILE A 90 -4.76 15.01 -14.62
N PRO A 91 -3.61 15.41 -14.02
CA PRO A 91 -2.32 14.84 -14.38
C PRO A 91 -2.25 13.37 -13.93
N ILE A 92 -1.59 12.53 -14.74
CA ILE A 92 -1.28 11.13 -14.43
C ILE A 92 0.23 10.95 -14.56
N LYS A 93 0.94 10.76 -13.45
CA LYS A 93 2.38 10.47 -13.45
C LYS A 93 2.63 9.05 -13.93
N CYS A 94 3.37 8.89 -15.03
CA CYS A 94 3.57 7.60 -15.69
C CYS A 94 5.02 7.08 -15.62
N ASP A 95 5.98 7.93 -15.30
CA ASP A 95 7.40 7.56 -15.12
C ASP A 95 8.06 8.38 -14.00
N GLU A 96 9.39 8.29 -13.87
CA GLU A 96 10.18 8.99 -12.86
C GLU A 96 10.29 10.51 -13.06
N SER A 97 9.69 11.05 -14.14
CA SER A 97 9.80 12.46 -14.46
C SER A 97 9.23 13.34 -13.34
N PRO A 98 9.90 14.46 -13.02
CA PRO A 98 9.40 15.40 -12.04
C PRO A 98 8.11 16.04 -12.57
N MET A 99 7.11 16.16 -11.69
CA MET A 99 5.89 16.89 -12.01
C MET A 99 6.24 18.38 -12.19
N PRO A 100 5.87 19.03 -13.31
CA PRO A 100 6.08 20.45 -13.49
C PRO A 100 5.44 21.28 -12.37
N ALA A 101 6.09 22.36 -11.95
CA ALA A 101 5.61 23.21 -10.86
C ALA A 101 4.18 23.76 -11.08
N LEU A 102 3.79 23.99 -12.35
CA LEU A 102 2.44 24.41 -12.74
C LEU A 102 1.37 23.33 -12.48
N LEU A 103 1.76 22.05 -12.38
CA LEU A 103 0.87 20.93 -12.08
C LEU A 103 0.92 20.53 -10.60
N ASN A 104 1.87 21.03 -9.81
CA ASN A 104 1.99 20.74 -8.37
C ASN A 104 0.82 21.26 -7.53
N GLN A 105 0.01 22.19 -8.05
CA GLN A 105 -1.18 22.67 -7.34
C GLN A 105 -2.38 21.71 -7.50
N ASN A 106 -2.34 20.78 -8.45
CA ASN A 106 -3.40 19.80 -8.68
C ASN A 106 -3.00 18.44 -8.11
N VAL A 107 -3.94 17.78 -7.41
CA VAL A 107 -3.78 16.36 -7.05
C VAL A 107 -3.68 15.55 -8.35
N TYR A 108 -2.62 14.76 -8.49
CA TYR A 108 -2.37 13.91 -9.65
C TYR A 108 -2.61 12.43 -9.32
N LEU A 109 -2.85 11.61 -10.34
CA LEU A 109 -2.87 10.16 -10.23
C LEU A 109 -1.46 9.60 -10.44
N ASP A 110 -1.03 8.63 -9.64
CA ASP A 110 0.32 8.05 -9.72
C ASP A 110 0.28 6.64 -10.32
N LEU A 111 0.33 6.57 -11.65
CA LEU A 111 0.38 5.30 -12.38
C LEU A 111 1.71 4.57 -12.15
N TYR A 112 2.81 5.33 -12.08
CA TYR A 112 4.15 4.78 -11.89
C TYR A 112 4.26 3.94 -10.62
N SER A 113 3.73 4.43 -9.50
CA SER A 113 3.81 3.73 -8.21
C SER A 113 2.63 2.79 -7.93
N SER A 114 1.45 3.07 -8.48
CA SER A 114 0.20 2.38 -8.09
C SER A 114 -0.25 1.29 -9.06
N GLY A 115 0.23 1.30 -10.31
CA GLY A 115 -0.15 0.32 -11.34
C GLY A 115 -1.49 0.60 -12.04
N ILE A 116 -1.70 -0.08 -13.17
CA ILE A 116 -2.77 0.22 -14.15
C ILE A 116 -4.18 0.05 -13.56
N ASP A 117 -4.46 -1.05 -12.86
CA ASP A 117 -5.81 -1.35 -12.35
C ASP A 117 -6.30 -0.32 -11.32
N VAL A 118 -5.38 0.16 -10.46
CA VAL A 118 -5.66 1.20 -9.49
C VAL A 118 -6.02 2.51 -10.20
N ILE A 119 -5.28 2.85 -11.25
CA ILE A 119 -5.51 4.09 -12.00
C ILE A 119 -6.81 4.07 -12.77
N ILE A 120 -7.15 2.97 -13.44
CA ILE A 120 -8.44 2.83 -14.12
C ILE A 120 -9.58 3.01 -13.13
N THR A 121 -9.45 2.42 -11.94
CA THR A 121 -10.43 2.57 -10.87
C THR A 121 -10.54 4.01 -10.38
N GLN A 122 -9.42 4.70 -10.16
CA GLN A 122 -9.43 6.10 -9.74
C GLN A 122 -9.97 7.03 -10.81
N MET A 123 -9.65 6.79 -12.10
CA MET A 123 -10.23 7.52 -13.22
C MET A 123 -11.75 7.36 -13.24
N LYS A 124 -12.25 6.13 -13.05
CA LYS A 124 -13.69 5.84 -12.92
C LYS A 124 -14.32 6.63 -11.77
N ASP A 125 -13.71 6.57 -10.59
CA ASP A 125 -14.20 7.27 -9.40
C ASP A 125 -14.30 8.80 -9.67
N ILE A 126 -13.30 9.39 -10.35
CA ILE A 126 -13.31 10.80 -10.77
C ILE A 126 -14.45 11.10 -11.75
N ILE A 127 -14.62 10.25 -12.77
CA ILE A 127 -15.61 10.44 -13.84
C ILE A 127 -17.03 10.34 -13.27
N ASP A 128 -17.26 9.39 -12.37
CA ASP A 128 -18.55 9.14 -11.73
C ASP A 128 -18.86 10.16 -10.60
N GLY A 129 -17.89 11.01 -10.23
CA GLY A 129 -18.02 11.96 -9.13
C GLY A 129 -17.99 11.30 -7.75
N SER A 130 -17.50 10.06 -7.67
CA SER A 130 -17.24 9.36 -6.42
C SER A 130 -15.92 9.83 -5.81
N SER A 131 -15.80 9.73 -4.49
CA SER A 131 -14.53 10.07 -3.81
C SER A 131 -13.42 9.12 -4.28
N THR A 132 -12.30 9.65 -4.76
CA THR A 132 -11.08 8.87 -5.07
C THR A 132 -10.36 8.41 -3.80
N PHE A 133 -10.73 8.96 -2.64
CA PHE A 133 -10.25 8.49 -1.36
C PHE A 133 -10.89 7.15 -1.03
N LYS A 134 -10.12 6.08 -1.23
CA LYS A 134 -10.41 4.77 -0.63
C LYS A 134 -9.60 4.70 0.67
N PRO A 135 -10.23 4.56 1.85
CA PRO A 135 -9.50 4.32 3.08
C PRO A 135 -8.61 3.09 2.89
N LYS A 136 -7.28 3.29 2.92
CA LYS A 136 -6.28 2.19 2.99
C LYS A 136 -6.24 1.55 4.39
N ASP A 137 -7.17 1.89 5.28
CA ASP A 137 -7.20 1.48 6.69
C ASP A 137 -7.40 -0.01 6.93
N LYS A 138 -7.59 -0.84 5.89
CA LYS A 138 -7.70 -2.29 6.11
C LYS A 138 -6.38 -2.95 6.50
N ASP A 139 -5.23 -2.35 6.19
CA ASP A 139 -3.91 -3.00 6.39
C ASP A 139 -2.94 -2.21 7.29
N PHE A 140 -3.38 -1.11 7.90
CA PHE A 140 -2.49 -0.38 8.81
C PHE A 140 -2.27 -1.17 10.10
N SER A 141 -1.03 -1.57 10.33
CA SER A 141 -0.56 -2.06 11.62
C SER A 141 0.61 -1.21 12.10
N ASN A 142 0.46 -0.63 13.28
CA ASN A 142 1.57 0.02 13.99
C ASN A 142 2.63 -1.01 14.44
N LEU A 143 2.23 -2.28 14.57
CA LEU A 143 3.10 -3.35 14.98
C LEU A 143 3.56 -4.18 13.78
N SER A 144 4.80 -4.65 13.83
CA SER A 144 5.27 -5.76 13.00
C SER A 144 6.08 -6.73 13.85
N PHE A 145 6.26 -7.95 13.33
CA PHE A 145 7.18 -8.90 13.94
C PHE A 145 8.16 -9.48 12.92
N ASP A 146 9.33 -9.87 13.41
CA ASP A 146 10.30 -10.69 12.72
C ASP A 146 10.79 -11.79 13.67
N TYR A 147 11.39 -12.86 13.14
CA TYR A 147 11.91 -13.93 13.98
C TYR A 147 13.15 -14.57 13.36
N LYS A 148 13.96 -15.18 14.22
CA LYS A 148 15.11 -15.99 13.84
C LYS A 148 15.26 -17.18 14.79
N PHE A 149 16.02 -18.17 14.35
CA PHE A 149 16.47 -19.24 15.23
C PHE A 149 17.91 -18.98 15.69
N GLU A 150 18.15 -19.10 16.98
CA GLU A 150 19.48 -19.14 17.57
C GLU A 150 19.68 -20.52 18.20
N GLY A 151 20.36 -21.40 17.46
CA GLY A 151 20.39 -22.83 17.78
C GLY A 151 18.99 -23.47 17.67
N LYS A 152 18.44 -23.87 18.81
CA LYS A 152 17.09 -24.45 18.96
C LYS A 152 16.05 -23.46 19.47
N LYS A 153 16.48 -22.24 19.84
CA LYS A 153 15.60 -21.22 20.39
C LYS A 153 15.01 -20.38 19.28
N LEU A 154 13.70 -20.16 19.33
CA LEU A 154 12.99 -19.24 18.47
C LEU A 154 12.99 -17.86 19.14
N LYS A 155 13.65 -16.87 18.54
CA LYS A 155 13.63 -15.48 18.97
C LYS A 155 12.71 -14.67 18.07
N ILE A 156 11.73 -14.01 18.65
CA ILE A 156 10.72 -13.20 17.96
C ILE A 156 10.86 -11.76 18.45
N ARG A 157 11.03 -10.81 17.53
CA ARG A 157 11.06 -9.38 17.80
C ARG A 157 9.75 -8.75 17.38
N ILE A 158 9.10 -8.02 18.28
CA ILE A 158 7.93 -7.20 18.00
C ILE A 158 8.36 -5.72 18.04
N THR A 159 8.03 -4.97 16.99
CA THR A 159 8.36 -3.55 16.87
C THR A 159 7.11 -2.70 16.69
N ALA A 160 7.07 -1.58 17.41
CA ALA A 160 6.24 -0.43 17.07
C ALA A 160 6.93 0.36 15.94
N ASP A 161 6.38 0.28 14.73
CA ASP A 161 6.98 0.83 13.52
C ASP A 161 6.82 2.35 13.41
N TYR A 162 5.73 2.92 13.93
CA TYR A 162 5.39 4.33 13.70
C TYR A 162 5.23 5.14 15.00
N PHE A 163 4.49 4.61 15.98
CA PHE A 163 4.18 5.32 17.23
C PHE A 163 4.04 4.35 18.41
N SER A 164 3.89 4.88 19.62
CA SER A 164 3.79 4.06 20.83
C SER A 164 2.56 3.15 20.82
N GLU A 165 2.77 1.87 21.12
CA GLU A 165 1.71 0.93 21.44
C GLU A 165 1.49 0.94 22.95
N VAL A 166 0.35 1.47 23.41
CA VAL A 166 0.06 1.63 24.84
C VAL A 166 -0.16 0.27 25.53
N ILE A 167 -0.73 -0.69 24.80
CA ILE A 167 -1.05 -2.03 25.30
C ILE A 167 -0.10 -3.04 24.65
N ALA A 168 0.93 -3.44 25.38
CA ALA A 168 1.81 -4.54 24.98
C ALA A 168 1.27 -5.86 25.53
N ASP A 169 0.26 -6.41 24.85
CA ASP A 169 -0.40 -7.67 25.19
C ASP A 169 -0.44 -8.54 23.93
N PHE A 170 0.47 -9.52 23.90
CA PHE A 170 0.77 -10.32 22.72
C PHE A 170 0.38 -11.77 22.92
N VAL A 171 -0.10 -12.39 21.85
CA VAL A 171 -0.38 -13.82 21.79
C VAL A 171 0.46 -14.44 20.69
N PHE A 172 1.14 -15.53 21.04
CA PHE A 172 1.95 -16.34 20.14
C PHE A 172 1.22 -17.67 19.93
N ALA A 173 0.74 -17.89 18.71
CA ALA A 173 0.12 -19.13 18.31
C ALA A 173 1.19 -20.06 17.74
N LEU A 174 1.34 -21.22 18.37
CA LEU A 174 2.32 -22.25 18.05
C LEU A 174 1.59 -23.54 17.65
N ASN A 175 2.35 -24.53 17.16
CA ASN A 175 1.80 -25.84 16.82
C ASN A 175 0.99 -26.46 17.98
N ASP A 176 -0.16 -27.06 17.67
CA ASP A 176 -1.09 -27.62 18.66
C ASP A 176 -0.58 -28.88 19.35
N LYS A 177 0.51 -29.47 18.84
CA LYS A 177 1.17 -30.61 19.47
C LYS A 177 1.82 -30.32 20.82
N TYR A 178 2.07 -29.04 21.14
CA TYR A 178 2.79 -28.66 22.35
C TYR A 178 1.89 -28.63 23.59
N THR A 179 2.49 -28.90 24.75
CA THR A 179 1.87 -28.74 26.06
C THR A 179 2.60 -27.68 26.91
N GLU A 180 1.95 -27.17 27.95
CA GLU A 180 2.52 -26.13 28.82
C GLU A 180 3.82 -26.57 29.50
N SER A 181 3.98 -27.85 29.79
CA SER A 181 5.22 -28.41 30.34
C SER A 181 6.36 -28.53 29.33
N GLU A 182 6.08 -28.55 28.03
CA GLU A 182 7.08 -28.81 26.99
C GLU A 182 7.75 -27.54 26.47
N ILE A 183 7.09 -26.40 26.62
CA ILE A 183 7.54 -25.12 26.09
C ILE A 183 7.98 -24.18 27.21
N GLN A 184 9.14 -23.58 27.01
CA GLN A 184 9.68 -22.54 27.88
C GLN A 184 9.69 -21.22 27.10
N TRP A 185 9.31 -20.13 27.76
CA TRP A 185 9.34 -18.80 27.17
C TRP A 185 9.93 -17.77 28.13
N ASN A 186 10.59 -16.76 27.57
CA ASN A 186 11.09 -15.61 28.30
C ASN A 186 10.98 -14.34 27.45
N VAL A 187 10.90 -13.18 28.11
CA VAL A 187 11.07 -11.89 27.45
C VAL A 187 12.47 -11.37 27.78
N ILE A 188 13.25 -11.08 26.74
CA ILE A 188 14.63 -10.61 26.89
C ILE A 188 14.60 -9.18 27.46
N ASP A 189 15.52 -8.90 28.37
CA ASP A 189 15.68 -7.60 29.07
C ASP A 189 14.49 -7.15 29.92
N GLU A 190 13.50 -8.03 30.14
CA GLU A 190 12.39 -7.78 31.05
C GLU A 190 12.56 -8.56 32.36
N SER A 191 12.52 -7.83 33.47
CA SER A 191 12.59 -8.44 34.81
C SER A 191 11.29 -9.09 35.25
N SER A 192 10.15 -8.66 34.71
CA SER A 192 8.84 -9.24 35.00
C SER A 192 7.85 -8.97 33.87
N PHE A 193 6.97 -9.94 33.63
CA PHE A 193 5.88 -9.85 32.68
C PHE A 193 4.74 -10.78 33.13
N ILE A 194 3.53 -10.51 32.67
CA ILE A 194 2.38 -11.39 32.88
C ILE A 194 2.38 -12.40 31.73
N SER A 195 2.29 -13.70 32.01
CA SER A 195 2.13 -14.70 30.97
C SER A 195 1.16 -15.80 31.35
N GLY A 196 0.69 -16.53 30.35
CA GLY A 196 -0.11 -17.73 30.51
C GLY A 196 -0.20 -18.50 29.21
N ALA A 197 -0.50 -19.79 29.29
CA ALA A 197 -0.64 -20.65 28.12
C ALA A 197 -2.02 -21.30 28.05
N ALA A 198 -2.46 -21.66 26.85
CA ALA A 198 -3.66 -22.45 26.66
C ALA A 198 -3.49 -23.45 25.50
N PRO A 199 -3.57 -24.77 25.75
CA PRO A 199 -3.61 -25.76 24.69
C PRO A 199 -4.97 -25.77 23.99
N ASN A 200 -5.04 -26.46 22.83
CA ASN A 200 -6.29 -26.70 22.09
C ASN A 200 -7.07 -25.42 21.70
N SER A 201 -6.37 -24.32 21.44
CA SER A 201 -6.97 -23.09 20.92
C SER A 201 -7.15 -23.16 19.40
N GLN A 202 -7.88 -22.20 18.82
CA GLN A 202 -8.15 -22.15 17.39
C GLN A 202 -7.98 -20.73 16.85
N LEU A 203 -7.29 -20.59 15.73
CA LEU A 203 -7.17 -19.34 14.97
C LEU A 203 -8.44 -19.07 14.14
N GLU A 204 -8.63 -17.83 13.68
CA GLU A 204 -9.79 -17.46 12.85
C GLU A 204 -9.89 -18.25 11.54
N ASP A 205 -8.75 -18.74 11.01
CA ASP A 205 -8.69 -19.60 9.82
C ASP A 205 -9.00 -21.08 10.10
N GLY A 206 -9.35 -21.42 11.35
CA GLY A 206 -9.71 -22.75 11.78
C GLY A 206 -8.54 -23.64 12.20
N ARG A 207 -7.28 -23.20 12.05
CA ARG A 207 -6.12 -23.98 12.50
C ARG A 207 -6.11 -24.11 14.03
N LYS A 208 -5.94 -25.33 14.52
CA LYS A 208 -5.70 -25.58 15.94
C LYS A 208 -4.30 -25.10 16.31
N CYS A 209 -4.14 -24.59 17.53
CA CYS A 209 -2.87 -24.09 18.02
C CYS A 209 -2.75 -24.22 19.54
N PHE A 210 -1.51 -24.21 20.00
CA PHE A 210 -1.15 -23.91 21.37
C PHE A 210 -0.84 -22.42 21.48
N ILE A 211 -1.45 -21.70 22.41
CA ILE A 211 -1.20 -20.26 22.55
C ILE A 211 -0.41 -19.95 23.81
N VAL A 212 0.54 -19.02 23.69
CA VAL A 212 1.19 -18.35 24.83
C VAL A 212 0.83 -16.88 24.76
N ARG A 213 0.26 -16.36 25.84
CA ARG A 213 0.02 -14.92 26.03
C ARG A 213 1.13 -14.34 26.87
N ILE A 214 1.65 -13.18 26.45
CA ILE A 214 2.62 -12.38 27.20
C ILE A 214 2.15 -10.93 27.19
N ALA A 215 1.99 -10.34 28.37
CA ALA A 215 1.67 -8.94 28.54
C ALA A 215 2.73 -8.25 29.40
N LEU A 216 3.25 -7.13 28.90
CA LEU A 216 4.24 -6.33 29.61
C LEU A 216 3.58 -5.34 30.57
N GLN A 217 4.36 -4.87 31.54
CA GLN A 217 3.93 -3.84 32.49
C GLN A 217 4.02 -2.42 31.91
N HIS A 218 4.50 -2.28 30.68
CA HIS A 218 4.61 -1.02 29.95
C HIS A 218 4.25 -1.22 28.47
N GLY A 219 3.92 -0.12 27.80
CA GLY A 219 3.79 -0.10 26.34
C GLY A 219 5.14 -0.14 25.62
N ILE A 220 5.11 -0.25 24.30
CA ILE A 220 6.32 -0.24 23.45
C ILE A 220 6.30 0.99 22.54
N LYS A 221 7.45 1.40 22.01
CA LYS A 221 7.55 2.56 21.11
C LYS A 221 8.65 2.36 20.08
N PRO A 222 8.71 3.17 19.01
CA PRO A 222 9.78 3.06 18.03
C PRO A 222 11.15 3.07 18.73
N LYS A 223 12.04 2.17 18.28
CA LYS A 223 13.38 1.91 18.85
C LYS A 223 13.41 1.23 20.23
N ILE A 224 12.26 0.90 20.82
CA ILE A 224 12.17 0.02 22.01
C ILE A 224 11.34 -1.21 21.60
N PRO A 225 11.96 -2.19 20.92
CA PRO A 225 11.31 -3.44 20.57
C PRO A 225 11.08 -4.32 21.81
N VAL A 226 10.31 -5.38 21.63
CA VAL A 226 10.20 -6.47 22.59
C VAL A 226 10.69 -7.74 21.93
N ASP A 227 11.60 -8.43 22.62
CA ASP A 227 12.12 -9.70 22.15
C ASP A 227 11.63 -10.83 23.06
N VAL A 228 10.96 -11.79 22.44
CA VAL A 228 10.46 -12.98 23.10
C VAL A 228 11.23 -14.18 22.60
N GLU A 229 11.66 -15.02 23.53
CA GLU A 229 12.36 -16.26 23.25
C GLU A 229 11.47 -17.44 23.62
N PHE A 230 11.36 -18.42 22.72
CA PHE A 230 10.73 -19.71 22.96
C PHE A 230 11.75 -20.83 22.78
N SER A 231 11.65 -21.87 23.60
CA SER A 231 12.41 -23.11 23.45
C SER A 231 11.57 -24.31 23.90
N LEU A 232 11.91 -25.50 23.39
CA LEU A 232 11.28 -26.74 23.79
C LEU A 232 12.23 -27.51 24.73
N ASN A 233 11.67 -28.31 25.62
CA ASN A 233 12.44 -29.29 26.39
C ASN A 233 13.01 -30.41 25.50
N SER A 234 12.39 -30.63 24.33
CA SER A 234 12.87 -31.55 23.32
C SER A 234 13.96 -30.93 22.45
N ASP A 235 14.57 -31.74 21.58
CA ASP A 235 15.58 -31.29 20.63
C ASP A 235 15.01 -30.59 19.39
N GLU A 236 13.69 -30.40 19.32
CA GLU A 236 13.01 -29.74 18.22
C GLU A 236 13.05 -28.20 18.34
N ARG A 237 12.74 -27.54 17.22
CA ARG A 237 12.51 -26.09 17.18
C ARG A 237 11.02 -25.79 17.38
N PRO A 238 10.66 -24.75 18.18
CA PRO A 238 9.28 -24.27 18.23
C PRO A 238 8.78 -23.85 16.84
N GLU A 239 7.57 -24.28 16.49
CA GLU A 239 6.90 -23.90 15.25
C GLU A 239 5.83 -22.83 15.53
N LEU A 240 6.04 -21.63 14.96
CA LEU A 240 5.19 -20.46 15.11
C LEU A 240 4.20 -20.33 13.94
N PHE A 241 2.91 -20.23 14.25
CA PHE A 241 1.85 -20.00 13.27
C PHE A 241 1.49 -18.52 13.13
N ALA A 242 1.42 -17.78 14.23
CA ALA A 242 1.07 -16.36 14.21
C ALA A 242 1.55 -15.61 15.47
N VAL A 243 1.74 -14.31 15.33
CA VAL A 243 1.87 -13.35 16.43
C VAL A 243 0.69 -12.40 16.36
N MET A 244 0.04 -12.14 17.48
CA MET A 244 -1.19 -11.35 17.56
C MET A 244 -1.09 -10.32 18.68
N THR A 245 -1.82 -9.22 18.56
CA THR A 245 -1.96 -8.18 19.58
C THR A 245 -3.41 -8.05 20.03
N LYS A 246 -3.62 -7.64 21.28
CA LYS A 246 -4.96 -7.39 21.80
C LYS A 246 -5.65 -6.27 21.01
N HIS A 247 -6.80 -6.59 20.44
CA HIS A 247 -7.59 -5.64 19.65
C HIS A 247 -8.80 -5.11 20.44
N SER A 248 -9.42 -5.97 21.24
CA SER A 248 -10.57 -5.64 22.08
C SER A 248 -10.49 -6.39 23.43
N SER A 249 -11.54 -6.30 24.25
CA SER A 249 -11.63 -7.05 25.50
C SER A 249 -11.62 -8.57 25.29
N SER A 250 -12.07 -9.06 24.13
CA SER A 250 -12.24 -10.49 23.82
C SER A 250 -11.54 -10.95 22.54
N ALA A 251 -10.94 -10.05 21.77
CA ALA A 251 -10.34 -10.39 20.48
C ALA A 251 -8.88 -9.94 20.37
N TYR A 252 -8.10 -10.75 19.66
CA TYR A 252 -6.75 -10.46 19.22
C TYR A 252 -6.75 -10.36 17.69
N LYS A 253 -5.86 -9.53 17.14
CA LYS A 253 -5.66 -9.43 15.70
C LYS A 253 -4.22 -9.77 15.35
N SER A 254 -4.00 -10.36 14.18
CA SER A 254 -2.67 -10.72 13.69
C SER A 254 -1.78 -9.48 13.52
N ILE A 255 -0.52 -9.61 13.94
CA ILE A 255 0.56 -8.67 13.65
C ILE A 255 1.23 -9.14 12.35
N PRO A 256 1.47 -8.25 11.36
CA PRO A 256 2.11 -8.64 10.11
C PRO A 256 3.59 -9.00 10.29
N TYR A 257 4.01 -10.06 9.61
CA TYR A 257 5.43 -10.40 9.45
C TYR A 257 6.12 -9.38 8.54
N LYS A 258 7.22 -8.78 9.00
CA LYS A 258 8.09 -7.93 8.19
C LYS A 258 9.54 -8.29 8.50
N LYS A 259 10.22 -8.91 7.53
CA LYS A 259 11.66 -9.18 7.64
C LYS A 259 12.42 -7.86 7.84
N LYS A 260 13.23 -7.78 8.89
CA LYS A 260 14.08 -6.63 9.21
C LYS A 260 15.51 -6.99 8.79
N ASP A 261 16.11 -6.15 7.95
CA ASP A 261 17.47 -6.37 7.45
C ASP A 261 18.56 -6.17 8.53
N ASP A 262 18.20 -5.52 9.64
CA ASP A 262 19.09 -5.25 10.76
C ASP A 262 18.65 -5.97 12.04
N PHE A 263 19.31 -7.11 12.31
CA PHE A 263 19.22 -7.85 13.57
C PHE A 263 20.32 -7.47 14.57
N SER A 264 21.16 -6.48 14.26
CA SER A 264 22.31 -6.10 15.11
C SER A 264 21.91 -5.67 16.52
N GLY A 265 20.68 -5.19 16.71
CA GLY A 265 20.11 -4.90 18.04
C GLY A 265 19.75 -6.12 18.89
N PHE A 266 20.03 -7.36 18.46
CA PHE A 266 19.94 -8.55 19.33
C PHE A 266 21.25 -8.83 20.08
N GLU A 267 22.36 -8.22 19.67
CA GLU A 267 23.64 -8.32 20.38
C GLU A 267 23.84 -7.05 21.23
N PHE A 268 23.55 -7.15 22.52
CA PHE A 268 24.01 -6.13 23.46
C PHE A 268 25.51 -6.33 23.70
N LYS A 269 26.30 -5.32 23.34
CA LYS A 269 27.61 -5.13 23.97
C LYS A 269 27.34 -4.48 25.33
N PHE A 270 27.72 -5.21 26.38
CA PHE A 270 27.78 -4.70 27.76
C PHE A 270 28.66 -3.45 27.87
#